data_AF-B5Y6Z4-F1
#
_entry.id   AF-B5Y6Z4-F1
#
_cell.length_a   1.000
_cell.length_b   1.000
_cell.length_c   1.000
_cell.angle_alpha   90.00
_cell.angle_beta   90.00
_cell.angle_gamma   90.00
#
_symmetry.space_group_name_H-M   'P 1'
#
loop_
_entity.id
_entity.type
_entity.pdbx_description
1 polymer ?
#
loop_
_entity_poly.entity_id
_entity_poly.type
_entity_poly.pdbx_seq_one_letter_code
_entity_poly.pdbx_strand_id
1 'polypeptide(L)'
;MSVQFITRTAILLALTMIFQSFRAPQLVTGTLVNGMLLISAGYVGMWSGVIIGLFTPVLAFLFGIMKFPPMIPFIMIGNALYVLVFSGMKNKPVGMVLGSLVKFLWLSASVYYMLPLFGVKAPAVLVEMFTFPQLATAVMGGILALLVLSLLKKSLLE
;
A
#
# COMPACT_ATOMS: atom_id res chain seq x y z
N MET A 1 0.48 21.81 9.56
CA MET A 1 -0.40 20.71 9.14
C MET A 1 -1.84 21.16 9.36
N SER A 2 -2.75 21.06 8.38
CA SER A 2 -4.12 21.55 8.55
C SER A 2 -5.03 20.49 9.22
N VAL A 3 -6.08 20.94 9.92
CA VAL A 3 -7.09 20.03 10.51
C VAL A 3 -7.73 19.14 9.43
N GLN A 4 -7.95 19.69 8.23
CA GLN A 4 -8.49 18.94 7.09
C GLN A 4 -7.57 17.82 6.63
N PHE A 5 -6.24 18.03 6.61
CA PHE A 5 -5.27 17.00 6.28
C PHE A 5 -5.38 15.82 7.26
N ILE A 6 -5.30 16.11 8.56
CA ILE A 6 -5.34 15.08 9.61
C ILE A 6 -6.65 14.28 9.52
N THR A 7 -7.78 15.00 9.42
CA THR A 7 -9.12 14.39 9.37
C THR A 7 -9.28 13.48 8.15
N ARG A 8 -8.89 13.95 6.96
CA ARG A 8 -9.01 13.15 5.73
C ARG A 8 -8.07 11.94 5.75
N THR A 9 -6.84 12.09 6.21
CA THR A 9 -5.90 10.97 6.36
C THR A 9 -6.43 9.93 7.35
N ALA A 10 -6.97 10.36 8.49
CA ALA A 10 -7.55 9.45 9.49
C ALA A 10 -8.76 8.67 8.95
N ILE A 11 -9.67 9.33 8.22
CA ILE A 11 -10.82 8.68 7.58
C ILE A 11 -10.35 7.65 6.55
N LEU A 12 -9.40 8.01 5.67
CA LEU A 12 -8.88 7.09 4.66
C LEU A 12 -8.12 5.91 5.29
N LEU A 13 -7.38 6.14 6.38
CA LEU A 13 -6.78 5.06 7.16
C LEU A 13 -7.84 4.13 7.74
N ALA A 14 -8.90 4.68 8.35
CA ALA A 14 -10.00 3.89 8.90
C ALA A 14 -10.70 3.05 7.83
N LEU A 15 -10.97 3.62 6.65
CA LEU A 15 -11.52 2.88 5.50
C LEU A 15 -10.58 1.76 5.04
N THR A 16 -9.27 2.02 5.01
CA THR A 16 -8.26 1.01 4.69
C THR A 16 -8.28 -0.13 5.70
N MET A 17 -8.52 0.16 6.98
CA MET A 17 -8.66 -0.86 8.03
C MET A 17 -9.96 -1.65 7.91
N ILE A 18 -11.07 -1.02 7.53
CA ILE A 18 -12.33 -1.72 7.26
C ILE A 18 -12.13 -2.75 6.14
N PHE A 19 -11.49 -2.36 5.04
CA PHE A 19 -11.22 -3.30 3.94
C PHE A 19 -10.34 -4.48 4.37
N GLN A 20 -9.32 -4.23 5.19
CA GLN A 20 -8.48 -5.32 5.72
C GLN A 20 -9.25 -6.23 6.69
N SER A 21 -10.22 -5.69 7.42
CA SER A 21 -11.00 -6.43 8.42
C SER A 21 -11.93 -7.47 7.81
N PHE A 22 -12.27 -7.36 6.52
CA PHE A 22 -13.01 -8.40 5.80
C PHE A 22 -12.24 -9.71 5.63
N ARG A 23 -10.91 -9.71 5.85
CA ARG A 23 -10.05 -10.90 5.72
C ARG A 23 -10.24 -11.66 4.40
N ALA A 24 -10.55 -10.90 3.35
CA ALA A 24 -10.70 -11.44 2.00
C ALA A 24 -9.37 -12.01 1.49
N PRO A 25 -9.39 -12.85 0.44
CA PRO A 25 -8.16 -13.37 -0.17
C PRO A 25 -7.15 -12.26 -0.47
N GLN A 26 -5.86 -12.57 -0.41
CA GLN A 26 -4.77 -11.60 -0.57
C GLN A 26 -4.91 -10.74 -1.84
N LEU A 27 -5.42 -11.33 -2.92
CA LEU A 27 -5.65 -10.63 -4.17
C LEU A 27 -6.65 -9.48 -4.03
N VAL A 28 -7.70 -9.64 -3.22
CA VAL A 28 -8.72 -8.62 -2.95
C VAL A 28 -8.21 -7.61 -1.93
N THR A 29 -7.79 -8.09 -0.77
CA THR A 29 -7.32 -7.24 0.34
C THR A 29 -6.12 -6.39 -0.09
N GLY A 30 -5.13 -6.99 -0.74
CA GLY A 30 -3.95 -6.29 -1.24
C GLY A 30 -4.28 -5.25 -2.30
N THR A 31 -5.24 -5.53 -3.19
CA THR A 31 -5.69 -4.57 -4.22
C THR A 31 -6.33 -3.35 -3.56
N LEU A 32 -7.23 -3.56 -2.61
CA LEU A 32 -7.90 -2.46 -1.89
C LEU A 32 -6.90 -1.62 -1.09
N VAL A 33 -6.00 -2.25 -0.33
CA VAL A 33 -4.98 -1.54 0.45
C VAL A 33 -4.07 -0.71 -0.46
N ASN A 34 -3.53 -1.29 -1.53
CA ASN A 34 -2.68 -0.54 -2.49
C ASN A 34 -3.45 0.61 -3.16
N GLY A 35 -4.72 0.40 -3.48
CA GLY A 35 -5.58 1.45 -4.00
C GLY A 35 -5.72 2.60 -3.01
N MET A 36 -5.99 2.31 -1.73
CA MET A 36 -6.10 3.34 -0.69
C MET A 36 -4.81 4.13 -0.47
N LEU A 37 -3.64 3.51 -0.60
CA LEU A 37 -2.35 4.21 -0.55
C LEU A 37 -2.24 5.27 -1.64
N LEU A 38 -2.60 4.93 -2.87
CA LEU A 38 -2.51 5.87 -3.99
C LEU A 38 -3.66 6.88 -4.01
N ILE A 39 -4.88 6.49 -3.62
CA ILE A 39 -6.03 7.40 -3.46
C ILE A 39 -5.68 8.48 -2.43
N SER A 40 -5.16 8.09 -1.28
CA SER A 40 -4.77 9.05 -0.23
C SER A 40 -3.64 9.98 -0.68
N ALA A 41 -2.65 9.45 -1.39
CA ALA A 41 -1.57 10.22 -1.98
C ALA A 41 -2.06 11.23 -3.03
N GLY A 42 -3.01 10.82 -3.88
CA GLY A 42 -3.55 11.64 -4.97
C GLY A 42 -4.62 12.65 -4.55
N TYR A 43 -5.42 12.32 -3.53
CA TYR A 43 -6.55 13.15 -3.10
C TYR A 43 -6.19 14.10 -1.95
N VAL A 44 -5.42 13.64 -0.97
CA VAL A 44 -5.04 14.45 0.21
C VAL A 44 -3.62 14.96 0.07
N GLY A 45 -2.72 14.15 -0.48
CA GLY A 45 -1.33 14.50 -0.72
C GLY A 45 -0.38 13.36 -0.35
N MET A 46 0.83 13.40 -0.91
CA MET A 46 1.88 12.38 -0.77
C MET A 46 2.07 11.88 0.68
N TRP A 47 2.20 12.80 1.63
CA TRP A 47 2.41 12.45 3.04
C TRP A 47 1.23 11.70 3.69
N SER A 48 0.01 11.91 3.20
CA SER A 48 -1.16 11.14 3.64
C SER A 48 -0.99 9.65 3.27
N GLY A 49 -0.61 9.38 2.02
CA GLY A 49 -0.35 8.01 1.56
C GLY A 49 0.83 7.35 2.27
N VAL A 50 1.90 8.12 2.56
CA VAL A 50 3.03 7.61 3.36
C VAL A 50 2.56 7.24 4.76
N ILE A 51 1.85 8.12 5.47
CA ILE A 51 1.32 7.82 6.81
C ILE A 51 0.47 6.55 6.79
N ILE A 52 -0.47 6.42 5.85
CA ILE A 52 -1.30 5.21 5.74
C ILE A 52 -0.42 3.98 5.44
N GLY A 53 0.58 4.11 4.58
CA GLY A 53 1.54 3.05 4.25
C GLY A 53 2.33 2.55 5.45
N LEU A 54 2.68 3.43 6.39
CA LEU A 54 3.39 3.10 7.61
C LEU A 54 2.47 2.43 8.65
N PHE A 55 1.24 2.93 8.80
CA PHE A 55 0.33 2.43 9.84
C PHE A 55 -0.38 1.13 9.46
N THR A 56 -0.66 0.91 8.17
CA THR A 56 -1.40 -0.27 7.69
C THR A 56 -0.86 -1.62 8.18
N PRO A 57 0.44 -1.97 8.05
CA PRO A 57 0.94 -3.26 8.54
C PRO A 57 0.96 -3.35 10.07
N VAL A 58 1.17 -2.24 10.77
CA VAL A 58 1.13 -2.20 12.25
C VAL A 58 -0.27 -2.51 12.74
N LEU A 59 -1.28 -1.83 12.18
CA LEU A 59 -2.67 -2.07 12.53
C LEU A 59 -3.13 -3.47 12.07
N ALA A 60 -2.70 -3.95 10.90
CA ALA A 60 -2.99 -5.32 10.48
C ALA A 60 -2.46 -6.37 11.48
N PHE A 61 -1.29 -6.12 12.07
CA PHE A 61 -0.75 -6.98 13.13
C PHE A 61 -1.57 -6.90 14.42
N LEU A 62 -1.89 -5.69 14.90
CA LEU A 62 -2.67 -5.49 16.12
C LEU A 62 -4.08 -6.11 16.04
N PHE A 63 -4.67 -6.15 14.85
CA PHE A 63 -5.99 -6.75 14.61
C PHE A 63 -5.92 -8.26 14.29
N GLY A 64 -4.74 -8.87 14.40
CA GLY A 64 -4.50 -10.30 14.19
C GLY A 64 -4.64 -10.77 12.73
N ILE A 65 -4.61 -9.84 11.77
CA ILE A 65 -4.70 -10.12 10.33
C ILE A 65 -3.32 -10.54 9.82
N MET A 66 -2.27 -9.79 10.18
CA MET A 66 -0.88 -10.12 9.88
C MET A 66 -0.28 -10.93 11.02
N LYS A 67 0.20 -12.15 10.74
CA LYS A 67 0.72 -13.08 11.77
C LYS A 67 2.24 -13.17 11.84
N PHE A 68 2.95 -12.33 11.07
CA PHE A 68 4.40 -12.39 10.96
C PHE A 68 5.05 -11.01 11.15
N PRO A 69 5.28 -10.58 12.41
CA PRO A 69 5.80 -9.26 12.75
C PRO A 69 7.11 -8.86 12.07
N PRO A 70 8.10 -9.75 11.85
CA PRO A 70 9.36 -9.37 11.23
C PRO A 70 9.22 -8.71 9.85
N MET A 71 8.11 -8.96 9.14
CA MET A 71 7.86 -8.38 7.82
C MET A 71 7.30 -6.95 7.87
N ILE A 72 6.76 -6.50 9.02
CA ILE A 72 6.15 -5.17 9.20
C ILE A 72 7.07 -4.04 8.70
N PRO A 73 8.33 -3.89 9.15
CA PRO A 73 9.19 -2.79 8.71
C PRO A 73 9.44 -2.81 7.19
N PHE A 74 9.57 -3.98 6.59
CA PHE A 74 9.75 -4.11 5.14
C PHE A 74 8.49 -3.69 4.38
N ILE A 75 7.30 -4.03 4.87
CA ILE A 75 6.03 -3.61 4.28
C ILE A 75 5.84 -2.10 4.39
N MET A 76 6.16 -1.52 5.56
CA MET A 76 6.12 -0.07 5.77
C MET A 76 6.98 0.66 4.74
N ILE A 77 8.22 0.21 4.53
CA ILE A 77 9.13 0.77 3.55
C ILE A 77 8.60 0.55 2.12
N GLY A 78 8.15 -0.64 1.78
CA GLY A 78 7.59 -0.94 0.45
C GLY A 78 6.36 -0.09 0.11
N ASN A 79 5.48 0.13 1.09
CA ASN A 79 4.32 1.01 0.95
C ASN A 79 4.73 2.47 0.76
N ALA A 80 5.68 2.95 1.56
CA ALA A 80 6.21 4.30 1.42
C ALA A 80 6.85 4.48 0.04
N LEU A 81 7.74 3.59 -0.39
CA LEU A 81 8.37 3.63 -1.71
C LEU A 81 7.33 3.69 -2.85
N TYR A 82 6.27 2.88 -2.76
CA TYR A 82 5.21 2.90 -3.76
C TYR A 82 4.57 4.29 -3.88
N VAL A 83 4.20 4.88 -2.75
CA VAL A 83 3.60 6.21 -2.68
C VAL A 83 4.57 7.29 -3.16
N LEU A 84 5.84 7.25 -2.71
CA LEU A 84 6.84 8.24 -3.07
C LEU A 84 7.09 8.27 -4.59
N VAL A 85 7.25 7.09 -5.21
CA VAL A 85 7.44 6.98 -6.67
C VAL A 85 6.21 7.46 -7.43
N PHE A 86 5.00 7.05 -7.01
CA PHE A 86 3.76 7.51 -7.62
C PHE A 86 3.58 9.04 -7.52
N SER A 87 3.86 9.62 -6.36
CA SER A 87 3.70 11.05 -6.11
C SER A 87 4.75 11.88 -6.86
N GLY A 88 6.00 11.41 -6.93
CA GLY A 88 7.10 12.11 -7.61
C GLY A 88 6.99 12.14 -9.13
N MET A 89 6.26 11.22 -9.74
CA MET A 89 6.07 11.18 -11.20
C MET A 89 4.96 12.14 -11.65
N LYS A 90 5.24 12.90 -12.73
CA LYS A 90 4.25 13.77 -13.38
C LYS A 90 3.13 12.95 -14.04
N ASN A 91 3.52 11.91 -14.78
CA ASN A 91 2.57 10.97 -15.38
C ASN A 91 2.16 9.91 -14.35
N LYS A 92 0.92 10.01 -13.85
CA LYS A 92 0.41 9.16 -12.77
C LYS A 92 0.32 7.67 -13.12
N PRO A 93 -0.15 7.27 -14.32
CA PRO A 93 -0.01 5.89 -14.80
C PRO A 93 1.43 5.37 -14.75
N VAL A 94 2.40 6.14 -15.25
CA VAL A 94 3.82 5.72 -15.22
C VAL A 94 4.32 5.60 -13.77
N GLY A 95 4.00 6.56 -12.91
CA GLY A 95 4.36 6.51 -11.49
C GLY A 95 3.74 5.32 -10.75
N MET A 96 2.52 4.94 -11.09
CA MET A 96 1.87 3.76 -10.55
C MET A 96 2.60 2.49 -11.00
N VAL A 97 2.91 2.32 -12.29
CA VAL A 97 3.63 1.14 -12.79
C VAL A 97 5.01 1.05 -12.14
N LEU A 98 5.82 2.11 -12.22
CA LEU A 98 7.16 2.11 -11.65
C LEU A 98 7.15 1.91 -10.13
N GLY A 99 6.22 2.55 -9.43
CA GLY A 99 6.09 2.38 -7.99
C GLY A 99 5.69 0.96 -7.60
N SER A 100 4.83 0.31 -8.38
CA SER A 100 4.45 -1.10 -8.15
C SER A 100 5.63 -2.05 -8.34
N LEU A 101 6.48 -1.80 -9.35
CA LEU A 101 7.70 -2.55 -9.60
C LEU A 101 8.72 -2.36 -8.47
N VAL A 102 8.94 -1.11 -8.04
CA VAL A 102 9.85 -0.81 -6.91
C VAL A 102 9.40 -1.52 -5.64
N LYS A 103 8.10 -1.45 -5.31
CA LYS A 103 7.54 -2.13 -4.15
C LYS A 103 7.68 -3.66 -4.25
N PHE A 104 7.40 -4.23 -5.42
CA PHE A 104 7.56 -5.66 -5.67
C PHE A 104 9.01 -6.12 -5.49
N LEU A 105 9.98 -5.41 -6.09
CA LEU A 105 11.40 -5.72 -5.97
C LEU A 105 11.86 -5.63 -4.52
N TRP A 106 11.47 -4.58 -3.81
CA TRP A 106 11.78 -4.40 -2.39
C TRP A 106 11.25 -5.57 -1.54
N LEU A 107 9.96 -5.91 -1.68
CA LEU A 107 9.34 -6.95 -0.85
C LEU A 107 9.82 -8.35 -1.22
N SER A 108 10.05 -8.62 -2.50
CA SER A 108 10.64 -9.89 -2.97
C SER A 108 12.06 -10.05 -2.43
N ALA A 109 12.89 -9.00 -2.53
CA ALA A 109 14.23 -9.02 -1.96
C ALA A 109 14.21 -9.18 -0.43
N SER A 110 13.20 -8.59 0.23
CA SER A 110 13.05 -8.70 1.68
C SER A 110 12.82 -10.14 2.13
N VAL A 111 11.94 -10.89 1.45
CA VAL A 111 11.62 -12.27 1.83
C VAL A 111 12.69 -13.29 1.42
N TYR A 112 13.37 -13.07 0.28
CA TYR A 112 14.39 -14.00 -0.21
C TYR A 112 15.78 -13.77 0.39
N TYR A 113 16.12 -12.51 0.70
CA TYR A 113 17.49 -12.16 1.09
C TYR A 113 17.55 -11.46 2.44
N MET A 114 16.76 -10.40 2.66
CA MET A 114 16.94 -9.56 3.85
C MET A 114 16.53 -10.28 5.14
N LEU A 115 15.37 -10.93 5.20
CA LEU A 115 14.95 -11.69 6.37
C LEU A 115 15.93 -12.83 6.70
N PRO A 116 16.39 -13.65 5.72
CA PRO A 116 17.42 -14.64 5.95
C PRO A 116 18.74 -14.08 6.49
N LEU A 117 19.16 -12.87 6.09
CA LEU A 117 20.37 -12.23 6.65
C LEU A 117 20.27 -12.00 8.17
N PHE A 118 19.07 -11.85 8.71
CA PHE A 118 18.82 -11.74 10.15
C PHE A 118 18.50 -13.09 10.81
N GLY A 119 18.71 -14.22 10.11
CA GLY A 119 18.37 -15.55 10.61
C GLY A 119 16.87 -15.84 10.65
N VAL A 120 16.04 -15.01 10.02
CA VAL A 120 14.58 -15.13 10.00
C VAL A 120 14.12 -15.77 8.71
N LYS A 121 13.43 -16.91 8.79
CA LYS A 121 12.82 -17.57 7.63
C LYS A 121 11.33 -17.26 7.56
N ALA A 122 10.91 -16.64 6.46
CA ALA A 122 9.50 -16.41 6.18
C ALA A 122 8.80 -17.74 5.81
N PRO A 123 7.56 -17.98 6.28
CA PRO A 123 6.75 -19.10 5.81
C PRO A 123 6.54 -19.05 4.29
N ALA A 124 6.46 -20.21 3.63
CA ALA A 124 6.31 -20.27 2.17
C ALA A 124 5.12 -19.46 1.63
N VAL A 125 3.98 -19.52 2.33
CA VAL A 125 2.77 -18.73 2.02
C VAL A 125 3.08 -17.23 2.04
N LEU A 126 3.90 -16.76 2.99
CA LEU A 126 4.27 -15.35 3.09
C LEU A 126 5.18 -14.92 1.93
N VAL A 127 6.14 -15.77 1.56
CA VAL A 127 7.02 -15.55 0.40
C VAL A 127 6.18 -15.42 -0.88
N GLU A 128 5.21 -16.31 -1.08
CA GLU A 128 4.30 -16.24 -2.22
C GLU A 128 3.49 -14.93 -2.20
N MET A 129 2.90 -14.54 -1.06
CA MET A 129 2.11 -13.31 -0.94
C MET A 129 2.89 -12.04 -1.29
N PHE A 130 4.20 -12.00 -1.03
CA PHE A 130 5.06 -10.82 -1.22
C PHE A 130 5.86 -10.81 -2.53
N THR A 131 5.63 -11.79 -3.41
CA THR A 131 6.28 -11.88 -4.73
C THR A 131 5.31 -11.53 -5.86
N PHE A 132 5.05 -12.41 -6.82
CA PHE A 132 4.23 -12.08 -8.00
C PHE A 132 2.79 -11.64 -7.67
N PRO A 133 2.07 -12.27 -6.71
CA PRO A 133 0.80 -11.75 -6.21
C PRO A 133 0.86 -10.31 -5.69
N GLN A 134 1.97 -9.90 -5.07
CA GLN A 134 2.16 -8.53 -4.58
C GLN A 134 2.24 -7.51 -5.72
N LEU A 135 2.86 -7.88 -6.84
CA LEU A 135 2.91 -7.03 -8.03
C LEU A 135 1.51 -6.88 -8.64
N ALA A 136 0.78 -8.00 -8.81
CA ALA A 136 -0.58 -7.99 -9.35
C ALA A 136 -1.51 -7.11 -8.51
N THR A 137 -1.50 -7.27 -7.18
CA THR A 137 -2.31 -6.44 -6.27
C THR A 137 -1.92 -4.96 -6.29
N ALA A 138 -0.63 -4.64 -6.40
CA ALA A 138 -0.18 -3.25 -6.50
C ALA A 138 -0.64 -2.61 -7.81
N VAL A 139 -0.52 -3.30 -8.95
CA VAL A 139 -1.00 -2.80 -10.24
C VAL A 139 -2.52 -2.63 -10.24
N MET A 140 -3.27 -3.65 -9.82
CA MET A 140 -4.74 -3.57 -9.78
C MET A 140 -5.24 -2.48 -8.82
N GLY A 141 -4.61 -2.37 -7.64
CA GLY A 141 -4.93 -1.31 -6.68
C GLY A 141 -4.62 0.07 -7.25
N GLY A 142 -3.51 0.19 -7.97
CA GLY A 142 -3.16 1.42 -8.66
C GLY A 142 -4.13 1.82 -9.77
N ILE A 143 -4.59 0.86 -10.58
CA ILE A 143 -5.63 1.09 -11.60
C ILE A 143 -6.91 1.58 -10.93
N LEU A 144 -7.35 0.90 -9.86
CA LEU A 144 -8.50 1.31 -9.05
C LEU A 144 -8.33 2.75 -8.54
N ALA A 145 -7.15 3.09 -8.02
CA ALA A 145 -6.87 4.43 -7.53
C ALA A 145 -6.97 5.50 -8.61
N LEU A 146 -6.41 5.24 -9.80
CA LEU A 146 -6.48 6.19 -10.93
C LEU A 146 -7.92 6.40 -11.41
N LEU A 147 -8.75 5.35 -11.41
CA LEU A 147 -10.18 5.45 -11.72
C LEU A 147 -10.92 6.29 -10.68
N VAL A 148 -10.70 6.04 -9.39
CA VAL A 148 -11.35 6.82 -8.32
C VAL A 148 -10.90 8.29 -8.37
N LEU A 149 -9.62 8.57 -8.56
CA LEU A 149 -9.09 9.93 -8.62
C LEU A 149 -9.61 10.72 -9.82
N SER A 150 -9.83 10.06 -10.97
CA SER A 150 -10.41 10.73 -12.14
C SER A 150 -11.88 11.10 -11.93
N LEU A 151 -12.66 10.23 -11.28
CA LEU A 151 -14.05 10.50 -10.91
C LEU A 151 -14.17 11.65 -9.89
N LEU A 152 -13.30 11.66 -8.88
CA LEU A 152 -13.28 12.74 -7.88
C LEU A 152 -12.92 14.10 -8.49
N LYS A 153 -12.00 14.14 -9.46
CA LYS A 153 -11.65 15.38 -10.16
C LYS A 153 -12.82 15.91 -10.99
N LYS A 154 -13.58 15.04 -11.64
CA LYS A 154 -14.75 15.42 -12.42
C LYS A 154 -15.83 16.06 -11.54
N SER A 155 -16.14 15.46 -10.40
CA SER A 155 -17.15 15.96 -9.45
C SER A 155 -16.81 17.31 -8.80
N LEU A 156 -15.54 17.74 -8.80
CA LEU A 156 -15.13 19.05 -8.27
C LEU A 156 -15.18 20.16 -9.34
N LEU A 157 -15.38 19.81 -10.60
CA LEU A 157 -15.43 20.73 -11.74
C LEU A 157 -16.85 20.96 -12.26
N GLU A 158 -17.81 20.16 -11.81
CA GLU A 158 -19.26 20.33 -12.00
C GLU A 158 -19.86 21.09 -10.79
#